data_AF-A0A7Y0N258-F1
#
_entry.id   AF-A0A7Y0N258-F1
#
_cell.length_a   1.000
_cell.length_b   1.000
_cell.length_c   1.000
_cell.angle_alpha   90.00
_cell.angle_beta   90.00
_cell.angle_gamma   90.00
#
_symmetry.space_group_name_H-M   'P 1'
#
loop_
_entity.id
_entity.type
_entity.pdbx_description
1 polymer ?
#
loop_
_entity_poly.entity_id
_entity_poly.type
_entity_poly.pdbx_seq_one_letter_code
_entity_poly.pdbx_strand_id
1 'polypeptide(L)'
;MLNTGKLLRQNLFCKAVLVAALAPWPVLAAPLPDAAKIDFEFELPKIDTSMYARPYVAVWVEDEQRQSVKTIQLWVGKDEWLKDMRS
;
A
#
# COMPACT_ATOMS: atom_id res chain seq x y z
N MET A 1 23.06 -5.52 -70.25
CA MET A 1 22.27 -4.81 -69.23
C MET A 1 22.08 -5.78 -68.05
N LEU A 2 22.89 -5.64 -66.99
CA LEU A 2 22.77 -6.46 -65.77
C LEU A 2 21.73 -5.83 -64.86
N ASN A 3 20.71 -6.60 -64.46
CA ASN A 3 19.66 -6.15 -63.56
C ASN A 3 20.04 -6.43 -62.11
N THR A 4 20.48 -5.37 -61.42
CA THR A 4 20.74 -5.31 -59.99
C THR A 4 19.43 -5.06 -59.25
N GLY A 5 19.02 -5.95 -58.34
CA GLY A 5 17.94 -5.61 -57.41
C GLY A 5 17.21 -6.78 -56.79
N LYS A 6 17.82 -7.42 -55.78
CA LYS A 6 17.07 -8.10 -54.69
C LYS A 6 18.02 -8.54 -53.59
N LEU A 7 18.45 -7.59 -52.75
CA LEU A 7 19.19 -7.94 -51.54
C LEU A 7 18.99 -6.91 -50.43
N LEU A 8 17.73 -6.56 -50.13
CA LEU A 8 17.47 -5.67 -48.99
C LEU A 8 16.04 -5.80 -48.44
N ARG A 9 15.57 -7.01 -48.12
CA ARG A 9 14.26 -7.15 -47.44
C ARG A 9 14.07 -8.44 -46.65
N GLN A 10 15.06 -8.85 -45.85
CA GLN A 10 14.92 -10.06 -45.00
C GLN A 10 15.32 -9.86 -43.53
N ASN A 11 16.05 -8.80 -43.16
CA ASN A 11 16.62 -8.65 -41.81
C ASN A 11 15.81 -7.82 -40.80
N LEU A 12 14.59 -7.38 -41.14
CA LEU A 12 13.78 -6.56 -40.23
C LEU A 12 12.82 -7.36 -39.33
N PHE A 13 12.47 -8.59 -39.68
CA PHE A 13 11.47 -9.36 -38.93
C PHE A 13 12.04 -10.11 -37.71
N CYS A 14 13.34 -10.38 -37.63
CA CYS A 14 13.92 -11.15 -36.52
C CYS A 14 14.25 -10.30 -35.27
N LYS A 15 14.46 -8.98 -35.39
CA LYS A 15 14.88 -8.15 -34.24
C LYS A 15 13.72 -7.77 -33.30
N ALA A 16 12.46 -7.87 -33.73
CA ALA A 16 11.31 -7.53 -32.89
C ALA A 16 10.94 -8.62 -31.87
N VAL A 17 11.33 -9.88 -32.11
CA VAL A 17 10.98 -11.02 -31.23
C VAL A 17 11.81 -11.01 -29.93
N LEU A 18 13.02 -10.44 -29.94
CA LEU A 18 13.95 -10.48 -28.79
C LEU A 18 13.64 -9.45 -27.69
N VAL A 19 12.89 -8.38 -27.98
CA VAL A 19 12.54 -7.35 -26.97
C VAL A 19 11.38 -7.80 -26.07
N ALA A 20 10.50 -8.70 -26.55
CA ALA A 20 9.37 -9.20 -25.76
C ALA A 20 9.77 -10.18 -24.64
N ALA A 21 10.99 -10.75 -24.68
CA ALA A 21 11.46 -11.71 -23.68
C ALA A 21 11.99 -11.06 -22.38
N LEU A 22 12.19 -9.73 -22.38
CA LEU A 22 12.64 -8.96 -21.21
C LEU A 22 11.50 -8.16 -20.54
N ALA A 23 10.27 -8.26 -21.06
CA ALA A 23 9.14 -7.63 -20.41
C ALA A 23 8.87 -8.38 -19.09
N PRO A 24 8.93 -7.72 -17.92
CA PRO A 24 8.56 -8.36 -16.67
C PRO A 24 7.11 -8.80 -16.77
N TRP A 25 6.85 -10.09 -16.50
CA TRP A 25 5.48 -10.57 -16.39
C TRP A 25 4.74 -9.75 -15.34
N PRO A 26 3.52 -9.26 -15.61
CA PRO A 26 2.73 -8.63 -14.59
C PRO A 26 2.45 -9.68 -13.51
N VAL A 27 3.04 -9.50 -12.33
CA VAL A 27 2.72 -10.29 -11.15
C VAL A 27 1.35 -9.83 -10.68
N LEU A 28 0.31 -10.58 -11.03
CA LEU A 28 -1.03 -10.42 -10.46
C LEU A 28 -1.02 -11.02 -9.05
N ALA A 29 -1.10 -10.16 -8.04
CA ALA A 29 -1.29 -10.61 -6.66
C ALA A 29 -2.70 -11.22 -6.50
N ALA A 30 -2.78 -12.38 -5.85
CA ALA A 30 -4.06 -12.97 -5.48
C ALA A 30 -4.78 -12.07 -4.45
N PRO A 31 -6.13 -11.98 -4.50
CA PRO A 31 -6.89 -11.21 -3.51
C PRO A 31 -6.74 -11.83 -2.11
N LEU A 32 -6.85 -11.00 -1.08
CA LEU A 32 -6.89 -11.46 0.30
C LEU A 32 -8.17 -12.29 0.54
N PRO A 33 -8.11 -13.35 1.36
CA PRO A 33 -9.30 -14.11 1.73
C PRO A 33 -10.22 -13.28 2.65
N ASP A 34 -11.53 -13.53 2.60
CA ASP A 34 -12.53 -12.82 3.43
C ASP A 34 -12.29 -12.95 4.94
N ALA A 35 -11.64 -14.04 5.34
CA ALA A 35 -11.29 -14.32 6.73
C ALA A 35 -9.88 -13.84 7.12
N ALA A 36 -9.24 -13.01 6.30
CA ALA A 36 -7.94 -12.43 6.62
C ALA A 36 -8.03 -11.65 7.94
N LYS A 37 -7.12 -11.96 8.86
CA LYS A 37 -6.99 -11.26 10.14
C LYS A 37 -5.63 -10.60 10.19
N ILE A 38 -5.59 -9.44 10.82
CA ILE A 38 -4.35 -8.76 11.16
C ILE A 38 -4.40 -8.51 12.66
N ASP A 39 -3.39 -9.03 13.35
CA ASP A 39 -3.19 -8.81 14.76
C ASP A 39 -2.18 -7.67 14.93
N PHE A 40 -2.49 -6.75 15.84
CA PHE A 40 -1.64 -5.61 16.16
C PHE A 40 -1.40 -5.57 17.66
N GLU A 41 -0.15 -5.35 18.03
CA GLU A 41 0.24 -5.09 19.42
C GLU A 41 0.70 -3.63 19.52
N PHE A 42 0.12 -2.90 20.46
CA PHE A 42 0.45 -1.51 20.73
C PHE A 42 0.59 -1.32 22.23
N GLU A 43 1.78 -0.89 22.65
CA GLU A 43 2.04 -0.51 24.03
C GLU A 43 2.13 1.02 24.14
N LEU A 44 1.30 1.60 25.01
CA LEU A 44 1.38 3.01 25.35
C LEU A 44 2.43 3.23 26.45
N PRO A 45 3.59 3.85 26.18
CA PRO A 45 4.60 4.07 27.19
C PRO A 45 4.09 4.95 28.33
N LYS A 46 4.52 4.62 29.55
CA LYS A 46 4.28 5.45 30.73
C LYS A 46 5.40 6.48 30.87
N ILE A 47 5.04 7.71 31.17
CA ILE A 47 5.98 8.79 31.47
C ILE A 47 6.04 8.94 32.98
N ASP A 48 7.21 8.66 33.57
CA ASP A 48 7.44 8.72 35.01
C ASP A 48 7.94 10.13 35.40
N THR A 49 7.01 11.01 35.72
CA THR A 49 7.29 12.35 36.23
C THR A 49 6.23 12.76 37.25
N SER A 50 6.57 13.69 38.14
CA SER A 50 5.73 14.07 39.28
C SER A 50 4.38 14.69 38.87
N MET A 51 4.29 15.23 37.65
CA MET A 51 3.10 15.91 37.13
C MET A 51 2.84 15.47 35.69
N TYR A 52 2.11 14.37 35.48
CA TYR A 52 1.72 13.92 34.15
C TYR A 52 0.28 13.44 34.10
N ALA A 53 -0.49 14.01 33.18
CA ALA A 53 -1.82 13.51 32.83
C ALA A 53 -1.66 12.43 31.75
N ARG A 54 -2.45 11.35 31.84
CA ARG A 54 -2.49 10.31 30.80
C ARG A 54 -2.78 10.97 29.43
N PRO A 55 -1.99 10.67 28.38
CA PRO A 55 -2.20 11.30 27.07
C PRO A 55 -3.49 10.81 26.45
N TYR A 56 -4.09 11.68 25.63
CA TYR A 56 -5.18 11.31 24.74
C TYR A 56 -4.60 10.62 23.52
N VAL A 57 -4.96 9.37 23.31
CA VAL A 57 -4.45 8.55 22.20
C VAL A 57 -5.63 7.93 21.48
N ALA A 58 -5.65 8.04 20.16
CA ALA A 58 -6.58 7.33 19.29
C ALA A 58 -5.78 6.51 18.29
N VAL A 59 -6.21 5.27 18.04
CA VAL A 59 -5.62 4.37 17.04
C VAL A 59 -6.72 3.96 16.10
N TRP A 60 -6.50 4.15 14.80
CA TRP A 60 -7.46 3.83 13.76
C TRP A 60 -6.75 3.40 12.48
N VAL A 61 -7.51 2.78 11.57
CA VAL A 61 -7.06 2.39 10.23
C VAL A 61 -7.58 3.41 9.22
N GLU A 62 -6.73 3.82 8.29
CA GLU A 62 -7.10 4.65 7.15
C GLU A 62 -6.90 3.92 5.82
N ASP A 63 -7.62 4.37 4.80
CA ASP A 63 -7.38 3.97 3.41
C ASP A 63 -6.29 4.85 2.75
N GLU A 64 -5.99 4.56 1.48
CA GLU A 64 -5.00 5.30 0.69
C GLU A 64 -5.39 6.78 0.48
N GLN A 65 -6.67 7.12 0.67
CA GLN A 65 -7.24 8.46 0.55
C GLN A 65 -7.32 9.19 1.90
N ARG A 66 -6.69 8.64 2.95
CA ARG A 66 -6.70 9.16 4.33
C ARG A 66 -8.10 9.26 4.92
N GLN A 67 -9.02 8.39 4.47
CA GLN A 67 -10.33 8.27 5.09
C GLN A 67 -10.27 7.23 6.22
N SER A 68 -10.94 7.54 7.32
CA SER A 68 -11.09 6.61 8.44
C SER A 68 -11.90 5.39 8.00
N VAL A 69 -11.34 4.20 8.21
CA VAL A 69 -12.00 2.92 7.94
C VAL A 69 -12.54 2.31 9.22
N LYS A 70 -11.76 2.37 10.31
CA LYS A 70 -12.12 1.77 11.58
C LYS A 70 -11.30 2.32 12.74
N THR A 71 -11.98 2.73 13.81
CA THR A 71 -11.32 3.00 15.11
C THR A 71 -10.99 1.69 15.81
N ILE A 72 -9.74 1.55 16.25
CA ILE A 72 -9.23 0.38 16.98
C ILE A 72 -9.28 0.60 18.48
N GLN A 73 -8.76 1.74 18.96
CA GLN A 73 -8.70 2.06 20.39
C GLN A 73 -8.72 3.57 20.66
N LEU A 74 -9.23 3.92 21.84
CA LEU A 74 -9.27 5.28 22.36
C LEU A 74 -8.90 5.29 23.85
N TRP A 75 -7.87 6.07 24.19
CA TRP A 75 -7.46 6.34 25.57
C TRP A 75 -7.76 7.80 25.89
N VAL A 76 -8.69 8.02 26.82
CA VAL A 76 -9.11 9.34 27.29
C VAL A 76 -9.11 9.38 28.82
N GLY A 77 -9.01 10.59 29.37
CA GLY A 77 -8.99 10.79 30.82
C GLY A 77 -10.38 10.67 31.47
N LYS A 78 -11.37 11.38 30.92
CA LYS A 78 -12.75 11.38 31.39
C LYS A 78 -13.69 10.99 30.26
N ASP A 79 -14.85 10.45 30.63
CA ASP A 79 -15.94 10.18 29.69
C ASP A 79 -16.59 11.52 29.32
N GLU A 80 -16.03 12.16 28.29
CA GLU A 80 -16.50 13.42 27.74
C GLU A 80 -16.71 13.32 26.23
N TRP A 81 -17.51 14.23 25.68
CA TRP A 81 -17.75 14.27 24.25
C TRP A 81 -16.53 14.87 23.52
N LEU A 82 -15.89 14.04 22.70
CA LEU A 82 -14.76 14.42 21.85
C LEU A 82 -15.24 14.84 20.46
N LYS A 83 -15.33 16.15 20.24
CA LYS A 83 -15.90 16.73 19.00
C LYS A 83 -15.09 16.44 17.74
N ASP A 84 -13.78 16.19 17.89
CA ASP A 84 -12.85 15.97 16.77
C ASP A 84 -12.57 14.48 16.50
N MET A 85 -13.29 13.57 17.16
CA MET A 85 -13.15 12.14 16.88
C MET A 85 -13.67 11.81 15.49
N ARG A 86 -12.81 11.19 14.68
CA ARG A 86 -13.19 10.63 13.37
C ARG A 86 -14.08 9.41 13.62
N SER A 87 -15.18 9.31 12.86
CA SER A 87 -16.04 8.12 12.84
C SER A 87 -15.46 7.03 11.95
#